data_AF-A0A661ZE45-F1
#
_entry.id   AF-A0A661ZE45-F1
#
_cell.length_a   1.000
_cell.length_b   1.000
_cell.length_c   1.000
_cell.angle_alpha   90.00
_cell.angle_beta   90.00
_cell.angle_gamma   90.00
#
_symmetry.space_group_name_H-M   'P 1'
#
loop_
_entity.id
_entity.type
_entity.pdbx_description
1 polymer ?
#
loop_
_entity_poly.entity_id
_entity_poly.type
_entity_poly.pdbx_seq_one_letter_code
_entity_poly.pdbx_strand_id
1 'polypeptide(L)' 'MNNPQLEIPLNKSQLEILKLFRRELNENDLLEIKRLIVQYLGEKITKMADHVWAEKNWNQEDMEELLNSHDRTPYNPLNQ' A
#
# COMPACT_ATOMS: atom_id res chain seq x y z
N MET A 1 -28.11 17.21 4.07
CA MET A 1 -26.91 16.50 3.61
C MET A 1 -26.55 15.48 4.69
N ASN A 2 -26.67 14.19 4.38
CA ASN A 2 -26.42 13.12 5.35
C ASN A 2 -24.92 13.03 5.59
N ASN A 3 -24.49 13.39 6.80
CA ASN A 3 -23.11 13.21 7.24
C ASN A 3 -22.98 11.74 7.66
N PRO A 4 -22.22 10.88 6.95
CA PRO A 4 -22.07 9.50 7.38
C PRO A 4 -21.41 9.49 8.78
N GLN A 5 -22.13 8.98 9.77
CA GLN A 5 -21.55 8.74 11.08
C GLN A 5 -20.45 7.69 10.91
N LEU A 6 -19.23 8.04 11.31
CA LEU A 6 -18.13 7.08 11.41
C LEU A 6 -18.45 6.12 12.56
N GLU A 7 -18.89 4.90 12.23
CA GLU A 7 -19.23 3.87 13.23
C GLU A 7 -18.01 3.30 13.97
N ILE A 8 -16.79 3.65 13.55
CA ILE A 8 -15.53 3.10 14.08
C ILE A 8 -14.69 4.23 14.70
N PRO A 9 -14.20 4.09 15.97
CA PRO A 9 -13.33 5.08 16.57
C PRO A 9 -11.99 5.16 15.83
N LEU A 10 -11.61 6.38 15.43
CA LEU A 10 -10.34 6.64 14.79
C LEU A 10 -9.18 6.53 15.80
N ASN A 11 -8.08 5.92 15.37
CA ASN A 11 -6.86 5.88 16.17
C ASN A 11 -6.18 7.26 16.25
N LYS A 12 -5.23 7.40 17.18
CA LYS A 12 -4.52 8.67 17.43
C LYS A 12 -3.93 9.28 16.16
N SER A 13 -3.26 8.48 15.33
CA SER A 13 -2.62 8.96 14.11
C SER A 13 -3.63 9.46 13.08
N GLN A 14 -4.76 8.76 12.93
CA GLN A 14 -5.85 9.19 12.06
C GLN A 14 -6.44 10.52 12.53
N LEU A 15 -6.65 10.70 13.83
CA LEU A 15 -7.14 11.97 14.40
C LEU A 15 -6.16 13.13 14.19
N GLU A 16 -4.86 12.92 14.36
CA GLU A 16 -3.85 13.95 14.10
C GLU A 16 -3.83 14.37 12.63
N ILE A 17 -3.94 13.41 11.70
CA ILE A 17 -4.04 13.72 10.25
C ILE A 17 -5.30 14.54 9.97
N LEU A 18 -6.45 14.19 10.55
CA LEU A 18 -7.69 14.95 10.36
C LEU A 18 -7.60 16.38 10.92
N LYS A 19 -6.86 16.61 12.01
CA LYS A 19 -6.63 17.96 12.54
C LYS A 19 -5.89 18.86 11.53
N LEU A 20 -5.03 18.31 10.68
CA LEU A 20 -4.34 19.06 9.62
C LEU A 20 -5.32 19.58 8.55
N PHE A 21 -6.43 18.88 8.33
CA PHE A 21 -7.49 19.23 7.39
C PHE A 21 -8.61 20.08 7.99
N ARG A 22 -8.39 20.69 9.17
CA ARG A 22 -9.41 21.51 9.84
C ARG A 22 -9.76 22.78 9.06
N ARG A 23 -8.84 23.29 8.23
CA ARG A 23 -9.16 24.34 7.25
C ARG A 23 -9.63 23.68 5.96
N GLU A 24 -10.60 24.30 5.29
CA GLU A 24 -11.00 23.86 3.96
C GLU A 24 -9.80 23.98 3.01
N LEU A 25 -9.43 22.85 2.41
CA LEU A 25 -8.40 22.79 1.39
C LEU A 25 -9.08 22.87 0.03
N ASN A 26 -8.47 23.62 -0.89
CA ASN A 26 -8.84 23.48 -2.28
C ASN A 26 -8.43 22.09 -2.80
N GLU A 27 -9.00 21.67 -3.93
CA GLU A 27 -8.76 20.34 -4.48
C GLU A 27 -7.29 20.06 -4.81
N ASN A 28 -6.54 21.09 -5.23
CA ASN A 28 -5.12 20.95 -5.55
C ASN A 28 -4.29 20.66 -4.30
N ASP A 29 -4.52 21.40 -3.21
CA ASP A 29 -3.82 21.19 -1.93
C ASP A 29 -4.10 19.76 -1.40
N LEU A 30 -5.34 19.29 -1.51
CA LEU A 30 -5.70 17.92 -1.12
C LEU A 30 -4.99 16.88 -2.00
N LEU A 31 -4.89 17.11 -3.30
CA LEU A 31 -4.18 16.23 -4.23
C LEU A 31 -2.68 16.16 -3.90
N GLU A 32 -2.04 17.28 -3.61
CA GLU A 32 -0.63 17.31 -3.24
C GLU A 32 -0.35 16.55 -1.95
N ILE A 33 -1.22 16.68 -0.94
CA ILE A 33 -1.08 15.92 0.31
C ILE A 33 -1.25 14.41 0.06
N LYS A 34 -2.21 14.01 -0.80
CA LYS A 34 -2.35 12.60 -1.20
C LYS A 34 -1.08 12.08 -1.86
N ARG A 35 -0.46 12.86 -2.76
CA ARG A 35 0.79 12.50 -3.43
C ARG A 35 1.93 12.31 -2.44
N LEU A 36 2.08 13.20 -1.46
CA LEU A 36 3.08 13.08 -0.40
C LEU A 36 2.91 11.78 0.41
N ILE A 37 1.68 11.44 0.78
CA ILE A 37 1.40 10.20 1.52
C ILE A 37 1.73 8.97 0.67
N VAL A 38 1.30 8.95 -0.60
CA VAL A 38 1.56 7.84 -1.52
C VAL A 38 3.06 7.67 -1.74
N GLN A 39 3.80 8.75 -1.94
CA GLN A 39 5.25 8.71 -2.09
C GLN A 39 5.92 8.12 -0.86
N TYR A 40 5.58 8.60 0.35
CA TYR A 40 6.14 8.08 1.59
C TYR A 40 5.88 6.58 1.79
N LEU A 41 4.65 6.13 1.51
CA LEU A 41 4.30 4.71 1.59
C LEU A 41 5.01 3.88 0.53
N GLY A 42 5.13 4.40 -0.70
CA GLY A 42 5.87 3.76 -1.79
C GLY A 42 7.34 3.55 -1.45
N GLU A 43 8.02 4.59 -0.97
CA GLU A 43 9.41 4.51 -0.52
C GLU A 43 9.61 3.47 0.60
N LYS A 44 8.64 3.36 1.52
CA LYS A 44 8.68 2.36 2.59
C LYS A 44 8.52 0.94 2.06
N ILE A 45 7.64 0.72 1.08
CA ILE A 45 7.46 -0.58 0.42
C ILE A 45 8.73 -0.98 -0.32
N THR A 46 9.34 -0.07 -1.10
CA THR A 46 10.60 -0.33 -1.80
C THR A 46 11.70 -0.74 -0.83
N LYS A 47 11.90 0.02 0.26
CA LYS A 47 12.91 -0.32 1.27
C LYS A 47 12.67 -1.68 1.93
N MET A 48 11.40 -2.05 2.15
CA MET A 48 11.05 -3.35 2.69
C MET A 48 11.35 -4.47 1.70
N ALA A 49 11.06 -4.28 0.41
CA ALA A 49 11.40 -5.23 -0.64
C ALA A 49 12.92 -5.42 -0.74
N ASP A 50 13.69 -4.33 -0.73
CA ASP A 50 15.17 -4.36 -0.74
C ASP A 50 15.72 -5.12 0.48
N HIS A 51 15.13 -4.93 1.66
CA HIS A 51 15.52 -5.64 2.87
C HIS A 51 15.27 -7.15 2.75
N VAL A 52 14.08 -7.55 2.32
CA VAL A 52 13.74 -8.97 2.13
C VAL A 52 14.66 -9.61 1.10
N TRP A 53 14.94 -8.90 0.00
CA TRP A 53 15.87 -9.34 -1.02
C TRP A 53 17.27 -9.61 -0.46
N ALA A 54 17.80 -8.67 0.32
CA ALA A 54 19.09 -8.81 0.97
C ALA A 54 19.13 -9.95 2.01
N GLU A 55 18.09 -10.07 2.85
CA GLU A 55 17.99 -11.14 3.86
C GLU A 55 17.92 -12.53 3.23
N LYS A 56 17.25 -12.66 2.09
CA LYS A 56 17.16 -13.92 1.34
C LYS A 56 18.39 -14.20 0.49
N ASN A 57 19.32 -13.24 0.43
CA ASN A 57 20.52 -13.27 -0.41
C ASN A 57 20.17 -13.56 -1.88
N TRP A 58 19.03 -13.04 -2.33
CA TRP A 58 18.55 -13.25 -3.68
C TRP A 58 19.49 -12.59 -4.68
N ASN A 59 19.74 -13.29 -5.77
CA ASN A 59 20.51 -12.81 -6.91
C ASN A 59 19.65 -12.88 -8.18
N GLN A 60 20.25 -12.53 -9.32
CA GLN A 60 19.53 -12.49 -10.59
C GLN A 60 18.99 -13.87 -11.02
N GLU A 61 19.70 -14.95 -10.69
CA GLU A 61 19.31 -16.34 -10.99
C GLU A 61 18.08 -16.75 -10.17
N ASP A 62 18.02 -16.38 -8.88
CA ASP A 62 16.84 -16.63 -8.02
C ASP A 62 15.58 -15.96 -8.58
N MET A 63 15.73 -14.77 -9.18
CA MET A 63 14.61 -14.09 -9.83
C MET A 63 14.24 -14.70 -11.18
N GLU A 64 15.20 -15.19 -11.95
CA GLU A 64 14.92 -15.94 -13.17
C GLU A 64 14.18 -17.24 -12.84
N GLU A 65 14.56 -17.93 -11.78
CA GLU A 65 13.86 -19.14 -11.31
C GLU A 65 12.42 -18.82 -10.87
N LEU A 66 12.23 -17.76 -10.06
CA LEU A 66 10.92 -17.32 -9.61
C LEU A 66 10.03 -16.85 -10.78
N LEU A 67 10.58 -16.13 -11.75
CA LEU A 67 9.85 -15.66 -12.93
C LEU A 67 9.37 -16.82 -13.81
N ASN A 68 10.17 -17.88 -13.88
CA ASN A 68 9.87 -19.08 -14.68
C ASN A 68 9.09 -20.14 -13.90
N SER A 69 8.88 -19.96 -12.59
CA SER A 69 8.09 -20.89 -11.78
C SER A 69 6.64 -20.92 -12.25
N HIS A 70 6.07 -22.12 -12.32
CA HIS A 70 4.67 -22.35 -12.70
C HIS A 70 3.85 -22.69 -11.45
N ASP A 71 3.80 -21.77 -10.48
CA ASP A 71 3.08 -21.97 -9.21
C ASP A 71 1.56 -21.72 -9.31
N ARG A 72 1.00 -21.80 -10.53
CA ARG A 72 -0.43 -21.67 -10.74
C ARG A 72 -1.14 -22.90 -10.17
N THR A 73 -2.32 -22.68 -9.61
CA THR A 73 -3.19 -23.78 -9.21
C THR A 73 -3.44 -24.70 -10.41
N PRO A 74 -3.22 -26.03 -10.28
CA PRO A 74 -3.49 -26.95 -11.37
C PRO A 74 -4.96 -26.87 -11.75
N TYR A 75 -5.24 -26.92 -13.05
CA TYR A 75 -6.60 -26.87 -13.57
C TYR A 75 -7.42 -28.00 -12.96
N ASN A 76 -8.46 -27.65 -12.19
CA ASN A 76 -9.45 -28.62 -11.70
C ASN A 76 -10.65 -28.64 -12.66
N PRO A 77 -10.81 -29.67 -13.51
CA PRO A 77 -11.93 -29.78 -14.43
C PRO A 77 -13.30 -29.93 -13.74
N LEU A 78 -13.33 -30.13 -12.42
CA LEU A 78 -14.55 -30.40 -11.64
C LEU A 78 -15.08 -29.20 -10.86
N ASN A 79 -14.51 -28.00 -11.03
CA ASN A 79 -15.10 -26.76 -10.49
C ASN A 79 -16.26 -26.32 -11.40
N GLN A 80 -17.42 -26.99 -11.28
CA GLN A 80 -18.72 -26.53 -11.80
C GLN A 80 -19.50 -25.85 -10.69
#